data_AF-A0A4U3AZL8-F1
#
_entry.id   AF-A0A4U3AZL8-F1
#
_cell.length_a   1.000
_cell.length_b   1.000
_cell.length_c   1.000
_cell.angle_alpha   90.00
_cell.angle_beta   90.00
_cell.angle_gamma   90.00
#
_symmetry.space_group_name_H-M   'P 1'
#
loop_
_entity.id
_entity.type
_entity.pdbx_description
1 polymer ?
#
loop_
_entity_poly.entity_id
_entity_poly.type
_entity_poly.pdbx_seq_one_letter_code
_entity_poly.pdbx_strand_id
1 'polypeptide(L)'
;NGALQGLNKDETAKKYGEEQVHIWRRSIDVRPPALTEDDPRYEMNDPKYKALKKGEFPLTECLVDTEKRVLDYWHSEIAPSLKSGEKVIISSHGNTIRSLV
;
A
#
# COMPACT_ATOMS: atom_id res chain seq x y z
N ASN A 1 -5.18 -2.55 -0.54
CA ASN A 1 -4.87 -2.22 -1.96
C ASN A 1 -5.26 -3.40 -2.84
N GLY A 2 -5.38 -3.23 -4.15
CA GLY A 2 -5.83 -4.30 -5.07
C GLY A 2 -7.33 -4.29 -5.37
N ALA A 3 -7.86 -5.39 -5.91
CA ALA A 3 -9.21 -5.48 -6.48
C ALA A 3 -10.36 -5.30 -5.49
N LEU A 4 -10.07 -5.21 -4.19
CA LEU A 4 -11.05 -4.89 -3.15
C LEU A 4 -11.29 -3.37 -3.00
N GLN A 5 -10.52 -2.53 -3.70
CA GLN A 5 -10.70 -1.08 -3.69
C GLN A 5 -12.11 -0.69 -4.18
N GLY A 6 -12.80 0.11 -3.37
CA GLY A 6 -14.14 0.61 -3.66
C GLY A 6 -15.29 -0.35 -3.33
N LEU A 7 -15.01 -1.61 -2.95
CA LEU A 7 -16.05 -2.59 -2.63
C LEU A 7 -16.59 -2.42 -1.21
N ASN A 8 -17.88 -2.68 -1.04
CA ASN A 8 -18.50 -2.75 0.28
C ASN A 8 -17.99 -4.00 1.03
N LYS A 9 -17.72 -3.84 2.33
CA LYS A 9 -17.16 -4.91 3.18
C LYS A 9 -18.11 -6.09 3.33
N ASP A 10 -19.41 -5.83 3.50
CA ASP A 10 -20.41 -6.86 3.75
C ASP A 10 -20.67 -7.66 2.47
N GLU A 11 -20.67 -7.00 1.32
CA GLU A 11 -20.76 -7.67 0.01
C GLU A 11 -19.52 -8.53 -0.27
N THR A 12 -18.34 -8.00 0.08
CA THR A 12 -17.07 -8.73 -0.07
C THR A 12 -17.04 -9.95 0.85
N ALA A 13 -17.50 -9.81 2.10
CA ALA A 13 -17.60 -10.92 3.05
C ALA A 13 -18.59 -12.00 2.59
N LYS A 14 -19.74 -11.62 2.02
CA LYS A 14 -20.68 -12.58 1.42
C LYS A 14 -20.08 -13.33 0.24
N LYS A 15 -19.25 -12.68 -0.58
CA LYS A 15 -18.65 -13.28 -1.78
C LYS A 15 -17.45 -14.17 -1.49
N TYR A 16 -16.57 -13.76 -0.57
CA TYR A 16 -15.29 -14.43 -0.32
C TYR A 16 -15.20 -15.12 1.05
N GLY A 17 -16.19 -14.92 1.91
CA GLY A 17 -16.21 -15.40 3.30
C GLY A 17 -15.61 -14.40 4.28
N GLU A 18 -16.19 -14.33 5.48
CA GLU A 18 -15.72 -13.43 6.55
C GLU A 18 -14.28 -13.73 6.97
N GLU A 19 -13.93 -15.01 7.12
CA GLU A 19 -12.57 -15.45 7.49
C GLU A 19 -11.54 -14.98 6.46
N GLN A 20 -11.83 -15.11 5.16
CA GLN A 20 -10.91 -14.68 4.11
C GLN A 20 -10.72 -13.16 4.09
N VAL A 21 -11.82 -12.41 4.27
CA VAL A 21 -11.76 -10.95 4.39
C VAL A 21 -11.02 -10.53 5.65
N HIS A 22 -11.17 -11.28 6.75
CA HIS A 22 -10.43 -11.05 7.98
C HIS A 22 -8.93 -11.25 7.77
N ILE A 23 -8.51 -12.33 7.11
CA ILE A 23 -7.12 -12.61 6.76
C ILE A 23 -6.54 -11.46 5.92
N TRP A 24 -7.22 -11.02 4.85
CA TRP A 24 -6.72 -9.90 4.02
C TRP A 24 -6.60 -8.58 4.78
N ARG A 25 -7.37 -8.38 5.87
CA ARG A 25 -7.37 -7.15 6.66
C ARG A 25 -6.40 -7.18 7.84
N ARG A 26 -6.04 -8.36 8.33
CA ARG A 26 -5.27 -8.55 9.57
C ARG A 26 -3.93 -9.21 9.35
N SER A 27 -3.78 -10.01 8.30
CA SER A 27 -2.49 -10.58 7.97
C SER A 27 -1.52 -9.51 7.48
N ILE A 28 -0.25 -9.72 7.80
CA ILE A 28 0.86 -8.85 7.41
C ILE A 28 1.35 -9.17 5.99
N ASP A 29 1.27 -10.43 5.57
CA ASP A 29 1.93 -10.96 4.38
C ASP A 29 0.94 -11.46 3.30
N VAL A 30 -0.33 -11.62 3.65
CA VAL A 30 -1.34 -12.09 2.70
C VAL A 30 -1.86 -10.93 1.86
N ARG A 31 -1.64 -11.01 0.56
CA ARG A 31 -2.14 -10.04 -0.42
C ARG A 31 -3.62 -10.31 -0.74
N PRO A 32 -4.47 -9.27 -0.81
CA PRO A 32 -5.79 -9.40 -1.42
C PRO A 32 -5.67 -9.60 -2.94
N PRO A 33 -6.76 -9.98 -3.63
CA PRO A 33 -6.75 -10.19 -5.07
C PRO A 33 -6.20 -8.98 -5.83
N ALA A 34 -5.34 -9.22 -6.81
CA ALA A 34 -4.72 -8.18 -7.62
C ALA A 34 -5.70 -7.56 -8.62
N LEU A 35 -5.49 -6.28 -8.91
CA LEU A 35 -6.04 -5.66 -10.12
C LEU A 35 -5.37 -6.25 -11.36
N THR A 36 -5.99 -6.05 -12.51
CA THR A 36 -5.35 -6.24 -13.82
C THR A 36 -4.87 -4.88 -14.35
N GLU A 37 -3.91 -4.85 -15.28
CA GLU A 37 -3.36 -3.59 -15.83
C GLU A 37 -4.41 -2.78 -16.62
N ASP A 38 -5.48 -3.44 -17.07
CA ASP A 38 -6.63 -2.86 -17.79
C ASP A 38 -7.77 -2.40 -16.86
N ASP A 39 -7.69 -2.66 -15.55
CA ASP A 39 -8.71 -2.22 -14.60
C ASP A 39 -8.71 -0.68 -14.47
N PRO A 40 -9.86 0.01 -14.53
CA PRO A 40 -9.90 1.48 -14.42
C PRO A 40 -9.41 2.02 -13.08
N ARG A 41 -9.34 1.19 -12.03
CA ARG A 41 -8.76 1.54 -10.72
C ARG A 41 -7.23 1.45 -10.72
N TYR A 42 -6.62 0.88 -11.76
CA TYR A 42 -5.19 0.85 -11.95
C TYR A 42 -4.67 2.20 -12.46
N GLU A 43 -4.35 3.09 -11.52
CA GLU A 43 -4.00 4.48 -11.78
C GLU A 43 -2.57 4.71 -12.28
N MET A 44 -1.85 3.68 -12.77
CA MET A 44 -0.44 3.83 -13.19
C MET A 44 -0.22 4.92 -14.25
N ASN A 45 -1.24 5.20 -15.06
CA ASN A 45 -1.19 6.24 -16.10
C ASN A 45 -1.45 7.67 -15.57
N ASP A 46 -1.78 7.84 -14.29
CA ASP A 46 -1.95 9.17 -13.69
C ASP A 46 -0.60 9.93 -13.73
N PRO A 47 -0.59 11.21 -14.16
CA PRO A 47 0.64 12.02 -14.20
C PRO A 47 1.45 12.03 -12.90
N LYS A 48 0.82 11.85 -11.73
CA LYS A 48 1.52 11.78 -10.43
C LYS A 48 2.50 10.61 -10.33
N TYR A 49 2.32 9.56 -11.12
CA TYR A 49 3.14 8.34 -11.11
C TYR A 49 4.08 8.23 -12.31
N LYS A 50 4.23 9.26 -13.16
CA LYS A 50 5.06 9.19 -14.38
C LYS A 50 6.52 8.80 -14.14
N ALA A 51 7.03 9.08 -12.93
CA ALA A 51 8.42 8.80 -12.55
C ALA A 51 8.65 7.32 -12.20
N LEU A 52 7.58 6.56 -11.95
CA LEU A 52 7.66 5.15 -11.61
C LEU A 52 7.91 4.31 -12.86
N LYS A 53 8.75 3.29 -12.71
CA LYS A 53 9.02 2.30 -13.75
C LYS A 53 7.94 1.22 -13.77
N LYS A 54 7.87 0.47 -14.87
CA LYS A 54 6.99 -0.70 -14.95
C LYS A 54 7.30 -1.66 -13.81
N GLY A 55 6.27 -2.04 -13.05
CA GLY A 55 6.37 -2.94 -11.90
C GLY A 55 6.64 -2.27 -10.55
N GLU A 56 6.90 -0.95 -10.52
CA GLU A 56 7.02 -0.21 -9.24
C GLU A 56 5.65 0.21 -8.69
N PHE A 57 4.66 0.40 -9.56
CA PHE A 57 3.28 0.65 -9.15
C PHE A 57 2.56 -0.68 -8.90
N PRO A 58 2.04 -0.94 -7.69
CA PRO A 58 1.55 -2.25 -7.31
C PRO A 58 0.12 -2.51 -7.79
N LEU A 59 -0.13 -3.73 -8.29
CA LEU A 59 -1.50 -4.22 -8.58
C LEU A 59 -2.24 -4.69 -7.32
N THR A 60 -1.50 -4.99 -6.25
CA THR A 60 -1.99 -5.30 -4.89
C THR A 60 -0.83 -5.17 -3.91
N GLU A 61 -1.13 -4.96 -2.63
CA GLU A 61 -0.12 -4.92 -1.57
C GLU A 61 -0.67 -5.55 -0.29
N CYS A 62 0.21 -6.25 0.43
CA CYS A 62 0.05 -6.55 1.85
C CYS A 62 0.86 -5.54 2.70
N LEU A 63 0.91 -5.73 4.03
CA LEU A 63 1.62 -4.83 4.93
C LEU A 63 3.14 -4.91 4.71
N VAL A 64 3.69 -6.11 4.46
CA VAL A 64 5.12 -6.29 4.17
C VAL A 64 5.55 -5.55 2.90
N ASP A 65 4.72 -5.55 1.85
CA ASP A 65 5.00 -4.78 0.63
C ASP A 65 5.04 -3.28 0.92
N THR A 66 4.07 -2.81 1.70
CA THR A 66 4.00 -1.41 2.15
C THR A 66 5.23 -1.05 2.96
N GLU A 67 5.64 -1.91 3.90
CA GLU A 67 6.80 -1.69 4.75
C GLU A 67 8.07 -1.56 3.95
N LYS A 68 8.30 -2.45 2.98
CA LYS A 68 9.49 -2.40 2.12
C LYS A 68 9.67 -1.03 1.46
N ARG A 69 8.64 -0.54 0.76
CA ARG A 69 8.74 0.77 0.06
C ARG A 69 8.81 1.96 1.02
N VAL A 70 8.26 1.82 2.22
CA VAL A 70 8.33 2.85 3.26
C VAL A 70 9.73 2.92 3.86
N LEU A 71 10.36 1.78 4.11
CA LEU A 71 11.75 1.70 4.59
C LEU A 71 12.74 2.23 3.56
N ASP A 72 12.52 1.96 2.27
CA ASP A 72 13.35 2.54 1.20
C ASP A 72 13.38 4.08 1.28
N TYR A 73 12.20 4.71 1.41
CA TYR A 73 12.08 6.17 1.55
C TYR A 73 12.57 6.69 2.90
N TRP A 74 12.37 5.92 3.97
CA TRP A 74 12.91 6.24 5.29
C TRP A 74 14.44 6.34 5.25
N HIS A 75 15.10 5.37 4.63
CA HIS A 75 16.56 5.34 4.57
C HIS A 75 17.15 6.38 3.62
N SER A 76 16.46 6.70 2.51
CA SER A 76 16.97 7.65 1.51
C SER A 76 16.72 9.12 1.88
N GLU A 77 15.58 9.44 2.50
CA GLU A 77 15.19 10.83 2.76
C GLU A 77 15.04 11.15 4.25
N ILE A 78 14.15 10.42 4.95
CA ILE A 78 13.70 10.82 6.29
C ILE A 78 14.83 10.69 7.32
N ALA A 79 15.52 9.55 7.36
CA ALA A 79 16.59 9.29 8.31
C ALA A 79 17.80 10.23 8.10
N PRO A 80 18.23 10.53 6.85
CA PRO A 80 19.20 11.58 6.59
C PRO A 80 18.79 12.97 7.09
N SER A 81 17.56 13.43 6.82
CA SER A 81 17.06 14.73 7.34
C SER A 81 17.03 14.79 8.86
N LEU A 82 16.64 13.69 9.54
CA LEU A 82 16.70 13.64 10.99
C LEU A 82 18.15 13.73 11.50
N LYS A 83 19.09 13.06 10.83
CA LYS A 83 20.52 13.10 11.18
C LYS A 83 21.18 14.45 10.93
N SER A 84 20.67 15.26 9.99
CA SER A 84 21.13 16.64 9.77
C SER A 84 20.60 17.63 10.83
N GLY A 85 19.72 17.18 11.74
CA GLY A 85 19.14 18.00 12.81
C GLY A 85 17.83 18.68 12.42
N GLU A 86 17.23 18.32 11.29
CA GLU A 86 15.93 18.86 10.88
C GLU A 86 14.79 18.32 11.74
N LYS A 87 13.76 19.14 11.94
CA LYS A 87 12.52 18.73 12.61
C LYS A 87 11.52 18.29 11.55
N VAL A 88 11.29 16.98 11.45
CA VAL A 88 10.44 16.38 10.41
C VAL A 88 9.04 16.07 10.95
N ILE A 89 8.00 16.39 10.17
CA ILE A 89 6.62 15.93 10.38
C ILE A 89 6.23 14.97 9.26
N ILE A 90 5.68 13.80 9.62
CA ILE A 90 5.20 12.81 8.67
C ILE A 90 3.66 12.76 8.76
N SER A 91 2.99 13.20 7.70
CA SER A 91 1.54 13.06 7.54
C SER A 91 1.26 11.99 6.50
N SER A 92 0.67 10.86 6.92
CA SER A 92 0.43 9.71 6.05
C SER A 92 -0.77 8.87 6.51
N HIS A 93 -0.92 7.68 5.93
CA HIS A 93 -2.01 6.76 6.19
C HIS A 93 -1.62 5.68 7.21
N GLY A 94 -2.62 5.00 7.77
CA GLY A 94 -2.43 4.04 8.87
C GLY A 94 -1.44 2.91 8.58
N ASN A 95 -1.47 2.29 7.39
CA ASN A 95 -0.50 1.23 7.06
C ASN A 95 0.92 1.77 6.88
N THR A 96 1.07 2.94 6.25
CA THR A 96 2.37 3.61 6.11
C THR A 96 2.97 3.95 7.47
N ILE A 97 2.17 4.48 8.40
CA ILE A 97 2.63 4.82 9.76
C ILE A 97 2.98 3.55 10.53
N ARG A 98 2.17 2.48 10.43
CA ARG A 98 2.48 1.19 11.07
C ARG A 98 3.80 0.59 10.61
N SER A 99 4.18 0.80 9.36
CA SER A 99 5.47 0.37 8.84
C SER A 99 6.68 1.16 9.36
N LEU A 100 6.45 2.29 10.03
CA LEU A 100 7.51 3.15 10.60
C LEU A 100 7.70 3.00 12.12
N VAL A 101 6.77 2.33 12.80
CA VAL A 101 6.72 2.18 14.27
C VAL A 101 7.19 0.80 14.66
#